data_AF-I4MXT0-F1
#
_entry.id   AF-I4MXT0-F1
#
_cell.length_a   1.000
_cell.length_b   1.000
_cell.length_c   1.000
_cell.angle_alpha   90.00
_cell.angle_beta   90.00
_cell.angle_gamma   90.00
#
_symmetry.space_group_name_H-M   'P 1'
#
loop_
_entity.id
_entity.type
_entity.pdbx_description
1 polymer ?
#
loop_
_entity_poly.entity_id
_entity_poly.type
_entity_poly.pdbx_seq_one_letter_code
_entity_poly.pdbx_strand_id
1 'polypeptide(L)'
;MARRRSSIPELLMIKILSVLVIPVVGYYAVSQIMQTAFTQQIATIQAVNQQAQEQQQRSIEVARQQKVAAARAAQAANEQYIEEARRRGAAEQAKTQAWYASYQAPKGCNNWKTDTQMVACVEQENAAKQEFDRKWDAGLKETSQPTMR
;
A
#
# COMPACT_ATOMS: atom_id res chain seq x y z
N MET A 1 -91.28 27.84 -21.01
CA MET A 1 -90.43 26.70 -20.64
C MET A 1 -90.53 25.63 -21.72
N ALA A 2 -89.66 25.66 -22.73
CA ALA A 2 -89.65 24.68 -23.81
C ALA A 2 -88.82 23.46 -23.40
N ARG A 3 -89.47 22.32 -23.12
CA ARG A 3 -88.79 21.04 -22.93
C ARG A 3 -88.18 20.62 -24.26
N ARG A 4 -86.87 20.81 -24.41
CA ARG A 4 -86.06 20.29 -25.51
C ARG A 4 -86.13 18.75 -25.43
N ARG A 5 -86.96 18.14 -26.28
CA ARG A 5 -87.04 16.69 -26.46
C ARG A 5 -85.74 16.31 -27.19
N SER A 6 -84.69 15.95 -26.45
CA SER A 6 -83.49 15.42 -27.10
C SER A 6 -83.87 14.11 -27.77
N SER A 7 -83.51 14.00 -29.05
CA SER A 7 -83.78 12.85 -29.87
C SER A 7 -83.04 11.66 -29.25
N ILE A 8 -83.78 10.60 -28.89
CA ILE A 8 -83.24 9.30 -28.44
C ILE A 8 -81.96 8.84 -29.21
N PRO A 9 -81.79 9.09 -30.53
CA PRO A 9 -80.53 8.78 -31.22
C PRO A 9 -79.28 9.55 -30.75
N GLU A 10 -79.38 10.81 -30.28
CA GLU A 10 -78.21 11.57 -29.80
C GLU A 10 -77.63 10.98 -28.52
N LEU A 11 -78.50 10.51 -27.63
CA LEU A 11 -78.10 9.94 -26.34
C LEU A 11 -77.41 8.57 -26.50
N LEU A 12 -77.80 7.79 -27.52
CA LEU A 12 -77.15 6.53 -27.88
C LEU A 12 -75.77 6.76 -28.50
N MET A 13 -75.64 7.75 -29.39
CA MET A 13 -74.36 8.11 -30.00
C MET A 13 -73.34 8.58 -28.96
N ILE A 14 -73.76 9.38 -27.96
CA ILE A 14 -72.89 9.82 -26.86
C ILE A 14 -72.37 8.64 -26.03
N LYS A 15 -73.21 7.64 -25.75
CA LYS A 15 -72.78 6.44 -24.99
C LYS A 15 -71.73 5.64 -25.77
N ILE A 16 -71.95 5.42 -27.06
CA ILE A 16 -71.00 4.66 -27.90
C ILE A 16 -69.68 5.43 -28.06
N LEU A 17 -69.73 6.75 -28.29
CA LEU A 17 -68.55 7.60 -28.37
C LEU A 17 -67.79 7.65 -27.03
N SER A 18 -68.49 7.70 -25.89
CA SER A 18 -67.84 7.74 -24.58
C SER A 18 -67.00 6.49 -24.28
N VAL A 19 -67.45 5.31 -24.73
CA VAL A 19 -66.73 4.04 -24.54
C VAL A 19 -65.43 4.01 -25.35
N LEU A 20 -65.33 4.76 -26.45
CA LEU A 20 -64.11 4.85 -27.26
C LEU A 20 -63.19 5.99 -26.83
N VAL A 21 -63.74 7.15 -26.45
CA VAL A 21 -62.95 8.34 -26.11
C VAL A 21 -62.26 8.19 -24.75
N ILE A 22 -62.95 7.65 -23.74
CA ILE A 22 -62.40 7.48 -22.39
C ILE A 22 -61.12 6.61 -22.38
N PRO A 23 -61.07 5.42 -23.00
CA PRO A 23 -59.84 4.62 -22.99
C PRO A 23 -58.71 5.26 -23.81
N VAL A 24 -59.01 5.96 -24.89
CA VAL A 24 -57.99 6.66 -25.70
C VAL A 24 -57.36 7.81 -24.92
N VAL A 25 -58.17 8.62 -24.25
CA VAL A 25 -57.68 9.71 -23.39
C VAL A 25 -56.94 9.15 -22.17
N GLY A 26 -57.45 8.07 -21.57
CA GLY A 26 -56.78 7.38 -20.46
C GLY A 26 -55.41 6.83 -20.86
N TYR A 27 -55.30 6.21 -22.04
CA TYR A 27 -54.04 5.70 -22.58
C TYR A 27 -53.02 6.82 -22.82
N TYR A 28 -53.44 7.94 -23.41
CA TYR A 28 -52.58 9.11 -23.61
C TYR A 28 -52.12 9.72 -22.28
N ALA A 29 -53.00 9.84 -21.30
CA ALA A 29 -52.64 10.37 -19.99
C ALA A 29 -51.62 9.47 -19.26
N VAL A 30 -51.86 8.16 -19.24
CA VAL A 30 -50.97 7.19 -18.57
C VAL A 30 -49.60 7.12 -19.25
N SER A 31 -49.55 7.10 -20.58
CA SER A 31 -48.29 7.06 -21.33
C SER A 31 -47.41 8.30 -21.08
N GLN A 32 -47.99 9.49 -21.01
CA GLN A 32 -47.27 10.72 -20.68
C GLN A 32 -46.70 10.71 -19.26
N ILE A 33 -47.49 10.28 -18.28
CA ILE A 33 -47.03 10.14 -16.89
C ILE A 33 -45.89 9.12 -16.81
N MET A 34 -46.00 8.01 -17.53
CA MET A 34 -44.98 6.97 -17.52
C MET A 34 -43.65 7.44 -18.15
N GLN A 35 -43.71 8.19 -19.26
CA GLN A 35 -42.52 8.77 -19.91
C GLN A 35 -41.80 9.78 -19.00
N THR A 36 -42.55 10.64 -18.31
CA THR A 36 -41.95 11.59 -17.35
C THR A 36 -41.34 10.89 -16.14
N ALA A 37 -41.96 9.83 -15.63
CA ALA A 37 -41.40 9.04 -14.53
C ALA A 37 -40.11 8.31 -14.94
N PHE A 38 -40.08 7.71 -16.13
CA PHE A 38 -38.89 7.01 -16.64
C PHE A 38 -37.73 7.97 -16.90
N THR A 39 -37.99 9.13 -17.49
CA THR A 39 -36.92 10.12 -17.76
C THR A 39 -36.28 10.62 -16.47
N GLN A 40 -37.06 10.84 -15.41
CA GLN A 40 -36.52 11.21 -14.10
C GLN A 40 -35.68 10.10 -13.48
N GLN A 41 -36.12 8.83 -13.56
CA GLN A 41 -35.34 7.70 -13.04
C GLN A 41 -34.05 7.45 -13.81
N ILE A 42 -34.05 7.61 -15.14
CA ILE A 42 -32.83 7.46 -15.95
C ILE A 42 -31.81 8.55 -15.60
N ALA A 43 -32.27 9.79 -15.41
CA ALA A 43 -31.38 10.90 -15.03
C ALA A 43 -30.72 10.67 -13.66
N THR A 44 -31.46 10.18 -12.66
CA THR A 44 -30.89 9.87 -11.35
C THR A 44 -29.93 8.68 -11.40
N ILE A 45 -30.27 7.61 -12.14
CA ILE A 45 -29.38 6.45 -12.32
C ILE A 45 -28.07 6.86 -13.02
N GLN A 46 -28.13 7.72 -14.04
CA GLN A 46 -26.94 8.22 -14.71
C GLN A 46 -26.06 9.06 -13.77
N ALA A 47 -26.67 9.94 -12.97
CA ALA A 47 -25.93 10.74 -12.00
C ALA A 47 -25.26 9.87 -10.92
N VAL A 48 -25.95 8.86 -10.38
CA VAL A 48 -25.39 7.93 -9.39
C VAL A 48 -24.26 7.10 -10.01
N ASN A 49 -24.43 6.60 -11.25
CA ASN A 49 -23.38 5.85 -11.93
C ASN A 49 -22.13 6.69 -12.20
N GLN A 50 -22.29 7.95 -12.61
CA GLN A 50 -21.17 8.86 -12.80
C GLN A 50 -20.44 9.13 -11.48
N GLN A 51 -21.17 9.41 -10.40
CA GLN A 51 -20.57 9.59 -9.08
C GLN A 51 -19.86 8.32 -8.59
N ALA A 52 -20.45 7.15 -8.79
CA ALA A 52 -19.83 5.87 -8.42
C ALA A 52 -18.54 5.63 -9.22
N GLN A 53 -18.53 5.92 -10.52
CA GLN A 53 -17.33 5.81 -11.36
C GLN A 53 -16.24 6.79 -10.90
N GLU A 54 -16.57 8.05 -10.62
CA GLU A 54 -15.61 9.03 -10.13
C GLU A 54 -15.02 8.62 -8.77
N GLN A 55 -15.86 8.15 -7.85
CA GLN A 55 -15.40 7.65 -6.55
C GLN A 55 -14.50 6.43 -6.70
N GLN A 56 -14.84 5.51 -7.60
CA GLN A 56 -14.02 4.35 -7.89
C GLN A 56 -12.67 4.73 -8.52
N GLN A 57 -12.65 5.69 -9.45
CA GLN A 57 -11.40 6.19 -10.03
C GLN A 57 -10.52 6.86 -8.98
N ARG A 58 -11.10 7.70 -8.11
CA ARG A 58 -10.38 8.34 -7.00
C ARG A 58 -9.81 7.31 -6.02
N SER A 59 -10.58 6.28 -5.66
CA SER A 59 -10.10 5.26 -4.73
C SER A 59 -8.97 4.42 -5.33
N ILE A 60 -9.04 4.09 -6.63
CA ILE A 60 -7.97 3.40 -7.36
C ILE A 60 -6.71 4.27 -7.40
N GLU A 61 -6.85 5.56 -7.69
CA GLU A 61 -5.70 6.48 -7.76
C GLU A 61 -5.03 6.65 -6.38
N VAL A 62 -5.82 6.82 -5.31
CA VAL A 62 -5.29 6.86 -3.94
C VAL A 62 -4.58 5.56 -3.58
N ALA A 63 -5.19 4.40 -3.88
CA ALA A 63 -4.57 3.10 -3.63
C ALA A 63 -3.26 2.93 -4.44
N ARG A 64 -3.21 3.43 -5.67
CA ARG A 64 -2.00 3.41 -6.50
C ARG A 64 -0.90 4.28 -5.90
N GLN A 65 -1.24 5.50 -5.48
CA GLN A 65 -0.28 6.41 -4.84
C GLN A 65 0.26 5.84 -3.54
N GLN A 66 -0.60 5.25 -2.71
CA GLN A 66 -0.18 4.57 -1.48
C GLN A 66 0.77 3.39 -1.77
N LYS A 67 0.46 2.56 -2.77
CA LYS A 67 1.35 1.45 -3.18
C LYS A 67 2.71 1.96 -3.64
N VAL A 68 2.74 3.02 -4.44
CA VAL A 68 4.01 3.63 -4.90
C VAL A 68 4.80 4.21 -3.73
N ALA A 69 4.15 4.93 -2.82
CA ALA A 69 4.79 5.50 -1.63
C ALA A 69 5.36 4.40 -0.72
N ALA A 70 4.59 3.33 -0.47
CA ALA A 70 5.02 2.18 0.31
C ALA A 70 6.20 1.45 -0.35
N ALA A 71 6.16 1.26 -1.67
CA ALA A 71 7.25 0.63 -2.41
C ALA A 71 8.54 1.46 -2.33
N ARG A 72 8.44 2.80 -2.47
CA ARG A 72 9.60 3.70 -2.33
C ARG A 72 10.17 3.68 -0.91
N ALA A 73 9.31 3.68 0.11
CA ALA A 73 9.75 3.58 1.51
C ALA A 73 10.47 2.24 1.78
N ALA A 74 9.93 1.14 1.27
CA ALA A 74 10.55 -0.18 1.39
C ALA A 74 11.90 -0.25 0.65
N GLN A 75 12.01 0.34 -0.54
CA GLN A 75 13.28 0.43 -1.26
C GLN A 75 14.33 1.24 -0.50
N ALA A 76 13.96 2.43 -0.01
CA ALA A 76 14.88 3.26 0.77
C ALA A 76 15.36 2.56 2.06
N ALA A 77 14.46 1.87 2.77
CA ALA A 77 14.82 1.09 3.95
C ALA A 77 15.78 -0.06 3.61
N ASN A 78 15.55 -0.75 2.49
CA ASN A 78 16.42 -1.84 2.04
C ASN A 78 17.81 -1.32 1.62
N GLU A 79 17.88 -0.19 0.93
CA GLU A 79 19.15 0.45 0.56
C GLU A 79 19.94 0.86 1.81
N GLN A 80 19.29 1.45 2.80
CA GLN A 80 19.92 1.77 4.09
C GLN A 80 20.44 0.52 4.79
N TYR A 81 19.65 -0.55 4.83
CA TYR A 81 20.08 -1.82 5.43
C TYR A 81 21.30 -2.42 4.71
N ILE A 82 21.31 -2.42 3.38
CA ILE A 82 22.43 -2.93 2.58
C ILE A 82 23.69 -2.09 2.82
N GLU A 83 23.56 -0.77 2.86
CA GLU A 83 24.70 0.11 3.08
C GLU A 83 25.25 -0.04 4.51
N GLU A 84 24.39 -0.16 5.52
CA GLU A 84 24.80 -0.49 6.88
C GLU A 84 25.51 -1.85 6.96
N ALA A 85 24.96 -2.88 6.32
CA ALA A 85 25.57 -4.20 6.28
C ALA A 85 26.95 -4.16 5.59
N ARG A 86 27.07 -3.41 4.49
CA ARG A 86 28.35 -3.19 3.81
C ARG A 86 29.36 -2.49 4.71
N ARG A 87 28.96 -1.42 5.41
CA ARG A 87 29.85 -0.69 6.33
C ARG A 87 30.30 -1.56 7.51
N ARG A 88 29.38 -2.35 8.09
CA ARG A 88 29.71 -3.30 9.16
C ARG A 88 30.66 -4.39 8.66
N GLY A 89 30.38 -4.97 7.49
CA GLY A 89 31.24 -5.97 6.87
C GLY A 89 32.65 -5.44 6.59
N ALA A 90 32.78 -4.21 6.05
CA ALA A 90 34.07 -3.57 5.82
C ALA A 90 34.82 -3.32 7.13
N ALA A 91 34.13 -2.88 8.19
CA ALA A 91 34.73 -2.66 9.51
C ALA A 91 35.21 -3.99 10.15
N GLU A 92 34.43 -5.07 10.03
CA GLU A 92 34.81 -6.40 10.50
C GLU A 92 36.01 -6.97 9.72
N GLN A 93 36.04 -6.77 8.40
CA GLN A 93 37.19 -7.15 7.58
C GLN A 93 38.45 -6.38 7.99
N ALA A 94 38.34 -5.05 8.18
CA ALA A 94 39.46 -4.24 8.64
C ALA A 94 39.95 -4.67 10.03
N LYS A 95 39.03 -4.95 10.96
CA LYS A 95 39.34 -5.48 12.29
C LYS A 95 40.07 -6.82 12.22
N THR A 96 39.61 -7.71 11.34
CA THR A 96 40.21 -9.04 11.13
C THR A 96 41.61 -8.93 10.55
N GLN A 97 41.81 -8.07 9.54
CA GLN A 97 43.13 -7.82 8.96
C GLN A 97 44.09 -7.22 9.99
N ALA A 98 43.63 -6.26 10.79
CA ALA A 98 44.43 -5.66 11.86
C ALA A 98 44.81 -6.69 12.94
N TRP A 99 43.90 -7.61 13.29
CA TRP A 99 44.21 -8.72 14.18
C TRP A 99 45.35 -9.58 13.62
N TYR A 100 45.22 -10.09 12.39
CA TYR A 100 46.26 -10.94 11.78
C TYR A 100 47.60 -10.22 11.58
N ALA A 101 47.59 -8.90 11.34
CA ALA A 101 48.81 -8.12 11.23
C ALA A 101 49.50 -7.91 12.60
N SER A 102 48.74 -7.87 13.69
CA SER A 102 49.24 -7.62 15.05
C SER A 102 49.56 -8.89 15.84
N TYR A 103 48.87 -10.00 15.56
CA TYR A 103 49.00 -11.23 16.30
C TYR A 103 50.24 -12.00 15.87
N GLN A 104 51.04 -12.42 16.84
CA GLN A 104 52.16 -13.32 16.65
C GLN A 104 51.98 -14.53 17.57
N ALA A 105 51.94 -15.72 16.97
CA ALA A 105 51.80 -16.96 17.72
C ALA A 105 53.00 -17.15 18.68
N PRO A 106 52.76 -17.50 19.95
CA PRO A 106 53.82 -17.82 20.90
C PRO A 106 54.72 -18.98 20.41
N LYS A 107 56.00 -18.94 20.78
CA LYS A 107 56.95 -20.01 20.42
C LYS A 107 56.44 -21.35 20.94
N GLY A 108 56.37 -22.34 20.06
CA GLY A 108 55.90 -23.70 20.37
C GLY A 108 54.43 -23.97 20.06
N CYS A 109 53.62 -22.94 19.77
CA CYS A 109 52.21 -23.14 19.39
C CYS A 109 52.01 -23.57 17.93
N ASN A 110 53.04 -23.46 17.10
CA ASN A 110 52.99 -23.88 15.69
C ASN A 110 53.16 -25.40 15.50
N ASN A 111 53.58 -26.14 16.54
CA ASN A 111 53.78 -27.60 16.49
C ASN A 111 53.61 -28.18 17.91
N TRP A 112 52.36 -28.21 18.38
CA TRP A 112 52.02 -28.81 19.66
C TRP A 112 52.11 -30.34 19.57
N LYS A 113 52.63 -30.97 20.63
CA LYS A 113 52.82 -32.43 20.69
C LYS A 113 51.78 -33.13 21.55
N THR A 114 51.04 -32.38 22.35
CA THR A 114 50.03 -32.90 23.28
C THR A 114 48.80 -32.01 23.28
N ASP A 115 47.65 -32.60 23.58
CA ASP A 115 46.37 -31.87 23.68
C ASP A 115 46.43 -30.77 24.74
N THR A 116 47.17 -30.99 25.84
CA THR A 116 47.39 -29.97 26.87
C THR A 116 48.11 -28.73 26.31
N GLN A 117 49.10 -28.92 25.42
CA GLN A 117 49.79 -27.80 24.76
C GLN A 117 48.88 -27.09 23.77
N MET A 118 48.05 -27.85 23.04
CA MET A 118 47.06 -27.28 22.11
C MET A 118 46.08 -26.36 22.85
N VAL A 119 45.49 -26.84 23.95
CA VAL A 119 44.54 -26.04 24.75
C VAL A 119 45.21 -24.78 25.30
N ALA A 120 46.41 -24.89 25.85
CA ALA A 120 47.15 -23.74 26.38
C ALA A 120 47.44 -22.68 25.29
N CYS A 121 47.73 -23.11 24.06
CA CYS A 121 47.94 -22.20 22.93
C CYS A 121 46.65 -21.50 22.49
N VAL A 122 45.53 -22.23 22.43
CA VAL A 122 44.21 -21.64 22.11
C VAL A 122 43.75 -20.67 23.20
N GLU A 123 43.99 -20.99 24.47
CA GLU A 123 43.70 -20.08 25.59
C GLU A 123 44.51 -18.79 25.49
N GLN A 124 45.80 -18.88 25.14
CA GLN A 124 46.63 -17.69 24.92
C GLN A 124 46.20 -16.86 23.71
N GLU A 125 45.84 -17.51 22.60
CA GLU A 125 45.29 -16.84 21.42
C GLU A 125 43.99 -16.09 21.77
N ASN A 126 43.09 -16.75 22.49
CA ASN A 126 41.84 -16.13 22.95
C ASN A 126 42.09 -14.95 23.89
N ALA A 127 43.04 -15.06 24.82
CA ALA A 127 43.41 -13.96 25.70
C ALA A 127 43.97 -12.75 24.91
N ALA A 128 44.85 -13.00 23.94
CA ALA A 128 45.39 -11.98 23.06
C ALA A 128 44.30 -11.35 22.19
N LYS A 129 43.35 -12.15 21.70
CA LYS A 129 42.20 -11.68 20.92
C LYS A 129 41.29 -10.76 21.73
N GLN A 130 40.99 -11.13 22.98
CA GLN A 130 40.21 -10.30 23.89
C GLN A 130 40.92 -8.98 24.20
N GLU A 131 42.25 -8.99 24.38
CA GLU A 131 43.01 -7.77 24.59
C GLU A 131 42.99 -6.86 23.36
N PHE A 132 43.16 -7.43 22.17
CA PHE A 132 43.03 -6.71 20.91
C PHE A 132 41.63 -6.10 20.78
N ASP A 133 40.57 -6.85 21.06
CA ASP A 133 39.20 -6.36 20.98
C ASP A 133 38.95 -5.19 21.93
N ARG A 134 39.45 -5.25 23.16
CA ARG A 134 39.39 -4.12 24.10
C ARG A 134 40.09 -2.87 23.57
N LYS A 135 41.28 -3.02 22.98
CA LYS A 135 42.05 -1.90 22.41
C LYS A 135 41.39 -1.33 21.15
N TRP A 136 40.87 -2.20 20.29
CA TRP A 136 40.13 -1.83 19.08
C TRP A 136 38.89 -1.01 19.43
N ASP A 137 38.10 -1.49 20.39
CA ASP A 137 36.88 -0.80 20.84
C ASP A 137 37.20 0.52 21.55
N ALA A 138 38.32 0.60 22.26
CA ALA A 138 38.81 1.86 22.85
C ALA A 138 39.23 2.87 21.78
N GLY A 139 39.98 2.44 20.75
CA GLY A 139 40.39 3.30 19.63
C GLY A 139 39.23 3.79 18.77
N LEU A 140 38.16 2.99 18.63
CA LEU A 140 36.90 3.41 18.00
C LEU A 140 36.15 4.48 18.80
N LYS A 141 36.25 4.46 20.14
CA LYS A 141 35.63 5.48 21.02
C LYS A 141 36.38 6.81 20.97
N GLU A 142 37.69 6.79 20.77
CA GLU A 142 38.52 8.00 20.69
C GLU A 142 38.39 8.72 19.33
N THR A 143 38.21 7.97 18.24
CA THR A 143 37.98 8.53 16.89
C THR A 143 36.53 8.98 16.63
N SER A 144 35.57 8.61 17.49
CA SER A 144 34.16 9.00 17.37
C SER A 144 33.75 10.21 18.22
N GLN A 145 34.65 10.79 19.01
CA GLN A 145 34.41 12.10 19.62
C GLN A 145 34.59 13.19 18.55
N PRO A 146 33.52 13.92 18.17
CA PRO A 146 33.65 15.02 17.25
C PRO A 146 34.51 16.08 17.92
N THR A 147 35.68 16.35 17.35
CA THR A 147 36.48 17.51 17.73
C THR A 147 35.69 18.74 17.34
N MET A 148 34.90 19.28 18.28
CA MET A 148 34.35 20.63 18.11
C MET A 148 35.53 21.60 18.08
N ARG A 149 35.85 22.09 16.88
CA ARG A 149 36.61 23.31 16.67
C ARG A 149 35.75 24.28 15.89
#